data_AF-A0A2V7AFF5-F1
#
_entry.id   AF-A0A2V7AFF5-F1
#
_cell.length_a   1.000
_cell.length_b   1.000
_cell.length_c   1.000
_cell.angle_alpha   90.00
_cell.angle_beta   90.00
_cell.angle_gamma   90.00
#
_symmetry.space_group_name_H-M   'P 1'
#
loop_
_entity.id
_entity.type
_entity.pdbx_description
1 polymer ?
#
loop_
_entity_poly.entity_id
_entity_poly.type
_entity_poly.pdbx_seq_one_letter_code
_entity_poly.pdbx_strand_id
1 'polypeptide(L)'
;MDAFPVEHEGRSCIALRDPAGYTDAVVVLPPPLLEIVSLFDGEHSVLEIQEAIMRRHGALLPRERIEAIADALDDQGFLDSARFAERRAAVDRDFLGAPTRAASHAGGAYPAEPGALRQTFDAFFSPPGGPGPVDGAGAASSRVRAVIAPHIDFHRGGPAYAWAYRDVAEGSDADLFVVFGTCHAGLPHPFAMTRKDYDTPLGPAPVARDFVEALAGRAGQDCFGSELAHRAEHSIEFQAVFLRYLYAGRRDVEIVPVLTSFAHEALARGRGPEDDPRVPRFLEALDATIAASGRRVALVAGADLAHVGPRFGDPEPVSADDLERIG
;
A
#
# COMPACT_ATOMS: atom_id res chain seq x y z
N MET A 1 -8.88 -10.29 4.08
CA MET A 1 -8.30 -11.52 3.49
C MET A 1 -8.33 -11.38 1.98
N ASP A 2 -7.29 -11.86 1.31
CA ASP A 2 -7.16 -11.88 -0.15
C ASP A 2 -7.08 -13.33 -0.63
N ALA A 3 -7.71 -13.65 -1.76
CA ALA A 3 -7.82 -15.00 -2.31
C ALA A 3 -7.42 -15.00 -3.79
N PHE A 4 -6.51 -15.89 -4.18
CA PHE A 4 -5.98 -15.92 -5.55
C PHE A 4 -5.71 -17.35 -6.03
N PRO A 5 -5.85 -17.62 -7.34
CA PRO A 5 -5.59 -18.95 -7.88
C PRO A 5 -4.09 -19.27 -7.86
N VAL A 6 -3.76 -20.51 -7.51
CA VAL A 6 -2.40 -21.06 -7.55
C VAL A 6 -2.40 -22.47 -8.12
N GLU A 7 -1.30 -22.85 -8.76
CA GLU A 7 -1.04 -24.26 -9.04
C GLU A 7 -0.18 -24.84 -7.91
N HIS A 8 -0.65 -25.92 -7.29
CA HIS A 8 0.06 -26.64 -6.25
C HIS A 8 0.01 -28.14 -6.54
N GLU A 9 1.19 -28.76 -6.66
CA GLU A 9 1.33 -30.18 -7.01
C GLU A 9 0.54 -30.60 -8.27
N GLY A 10 0.52 -29.73 -9.28
CA GLY A 10 -0.19 -29.97 -10.55
C GLY A 10 -1.72 -29.88 -10.45
N ARG A 11 -2.24 -29.30 -9.37
CA ARG A 11 -3.68 -29.05 -9.17
C ARG A 11 -3.95 -27.57 -9.02
N SER A 12 -5.09 -27.14 -9.55
CA SER A 12 -5.61 -25.79 -9.33
C SER A 12 -6.20 -25.68 -7.92
N CYS A 13 -5.67 -24.75 -7.14
CA CYS A 13 -6.06 -24.45 -5.77
C CYS A 13 -6.32 -22.94 -5.61
N ILE A 14 -6.94 -22.55 -4.49
CA ILE A 14 -7.04 -21.16 -4.07
C ILE A 14 -6.10 -20.94 -2.89
N ALA A 15 -5.21 -19.95 -2.98
CA ALA A 15 -4.41 -19.51 -1.85
C ALA A 15 -5.10 -18.34 -1.14
N LEU A 16 -5.09 -18.37 0.19
CA LEU A 16 -5.52 -17.30 1.07
C LEU A 16 -4.30 -16.63 1.71
N ARG A 17 -4.32 -15.32 1.78
CA ARG A 17 -3.34 -14.51 2.53
C ARG A 17 -4.02 -13.35 3.25
N ASP A 18 -3.35 -12.80 4.26
CA ASP A 18 -3.80 -11.58 4.92
C ASP A 18 -3.03 -10.35 4.40
N PRO A 19 -3.63 -9.50 3.55
CA PRO A 19 -2.97 -8.28 3.07
C PRO A 19 -2.76 -7.24 4.19
N ALA A 20 -3.48 -7.35 5.32
CA ALA A 20 -3.27 -6.46 6.45
C ALA A 20 -2.03 -6.86 7.29
N GLY A 21 -1.42 -8.02 7.03
CA GLY A 21 -0.17 -8.45 7.67
C GLY A 21 -0.32 -8.74 9.17
N TYR A 22 -1.45 -9.28 9.62
CA TYR A 22 -1.60 -9.88 10.95
C TYR A 22 -1.13 -11.34 10.97
N THR A 23 -0.97 -11.97 9.81
CA THR A 23 -0.33 -13.27 9.65
C THR A 23 0.48 -13.30 8.35
N ASP A 24 1.68 -13.89 8.41
CA ASP A 24 2.53 -14.14 7.23
C ASP A 24 2.23 -15.49 6.58
N ALA A 25 1.34 -16.28 7.19
CA ALA A 25 0.95 -17.57 6.67
C ALA A 25 0.19 -17.43 5.34
N VAL A 26 0.42 -18.39 4.45
CA VAL A 26 -0.37 -18.55 3.22
C VAL A 26 -1.01 -19.92 3.28
N VAL A 27 -2.34 -19.96 3.21
CA VAL A 27 -3.10 -21.21 3.24
C VAL A 27 -3.50 -21.58 1.82
N VAL A 28 -3.08 -22.75 1.36
CA VAL A 28 -3.49 -23.29 0.06
C VAL A 28 -4.68 -24.22 0.26
N LEU A 29 -5.81 -23.89 -0.36
CA LEU A 29 -7.07 -24.61 -0.30
C LEU A 29 -7.32 -25.35 -1.61
N PRO A 30 -7.17 -26.69 -1.63
CA PRO A 30 -7.71 -27.50 -2.71
C PRO A 30 -9.24 -27.39 -2.79
N PRO A 31 -9.87 -27.64 -3.95
CA PRO A 31 -11.32 -27.44 -4.14
C PRO A 31 -12.22 -28.08 -3.07
N PRO A 32 -11.99 -29.32 -2.59
CA PRO A 32 -12.81 -29.91 -1.53
C PRO A 32 -12.69 -29.18 -0.19
N LEU A 33 -11.52 -28.61 0.11
CA LEU A 33 -11.29 -27.86 1.34
C LEU A 33 -11.88 -26.45 1.23
N LEU A 34 -11.75 -25.81 0.06
CA LEU A 34 -12.35 -24.51 -0.20
C LEU A 34 -13.86 -24.52 0.04
N GLU A 35 -14.53 -25.59 -0.38
CA GLU A 35 -15.97 -25.73 -0.14
C GLU A 35 -16.32 -25.78 1.35
N ILE A 36 -15.57 -26.52 2.16
CA ILE A 36 -15.79 -26.59 3.61
C ILE A 36 -15.54 -25.22 4.23
N VAL A 37 -14.41 -24.58 3.88
CA VAL A 37 -14.01 -23.28 4.43
C VAL A 37 -14.97 -22.16 4.01
N SER A 38 -15.60 -22.25 2.84
CA SER A 38 -16.62 -21.28 2.43
C SER A 38 -17.88 -21.27 3.30
N LEU A 39 -18.06 -22.28 4.15
CA LEU A 39 -19.14 -22.35 5.14
C LEU A 39 -18.70 -21.84 6.53
N PHE A 40 -17.47 -21.35 6.69
CA PHE A 40 -16.96 -20.79 7.95
C PHE A 40 -17.28 -19.29 8.03
N ASP A 41 -18.57 -18.97 8.00
CA ASP A 41 -19.09 -17.59 7.97
C ASP A 41 -19.52 -17.06 9.35
N GLY A 42 -19.40 -17.89 10.39
CA GLY A 42 -19.86 -17.57 11.74
C GLY A 42 -21.38 -17.74 11.93
N GLU A 43 -22.12 -18.11 10.88
CA GLU A 43 -23.56 -18.38 10.92
C GLU A 43 -23.85 -19.89 10.93
N HIS A 44 -23.05 -20.69 10.21
CA HIS A 44 -23.21 -22.13 10.19
C HIS A 44 -22.56 -22.83 11.39
N SER A 45 -23.35 -23.65 12.09
CA SER A 45 -22.84 -24.60 13.07
C SER A 45 -22.11 -25.78 12.39
N VAL A 46 -21.24 -26.45 13.14
CA VAL A 46 -20.55 -27.67 12.66
C VAL A 46 -21.54 -28.71 12.11
N LEU A 47 -22.70 -28.89 12.76
CA LEU A 47 -23.72 -29.84 12.31
C LEU A 47 -24.30 -29.43 10.95
N GLU A 48 -24.61 -28.14 10.76
CA GLU A 48 -25.15 -27.62 9.49
C GLU A 48 -24.13 -27.76 8.35
N ILE A 49 -22.84 -27.55 8.65
CA ILE A 49 -21.74 -27.79 7.70
C ILE A 49 -21.68 -29.27 7.32
N GLN A 50 -21.76 -30.19 8.29
CA GLN A 50 -21.81 -31.64 8.02
C GLN A 50 -22.99 -32.00 7.12
N GLU A 51 -24.18 -31.48 7.42
CA GLU A 51 -25.37 -31.72 6.61
C GLU A 51 -25.25 -31.17 5.20
N ALA A 52 -24.69 -29.97 5.02
CA ALA A 52 -24.50 -29.36 3.71
C ALA A 52 -23.56 -30.19 2.83
N ILE A 53 -22.41 -30.61 3.37
CA ILE A 53 -21.44 -31.47 2.67
C ILE A 53 -22.04 -32.85 2.36
N MET A 54 -22.75 -33.45 3.33
CA MET A 54 -23.43 -34.74 3.14
C MET A 54 -24.49 -34.66 2.04
N ARG A 55 -25.31 -33.60 2.02
CA ARG A 55 -26.34 -33.40 0.99
C ARG A 55 -25.75 -33.29 -0.42
N ARG A 56 -24.58 -32.66 -0.58
CA ARG A 56 -23.96 -32.43 -1.89
C ARG A 56 -23.17 -33.62 -2.41
N HIS A 57 -22.43 -34.30 -1.53
CA HIS A 57 -21.47 -35.34 -1.93
C HIS A 57 -21.88 -36.76 -1.53
N GLY A 58 -22.96 -36.91 -0.74
CA GLY A 58 -23.45 -38.20 -0.26
C GLY A 58 -22.52 -38.89 0.75
N ALA A 59 -21.51 -38.18 1.27
CA ALA A 59 -20.52 -38.70 2.21
C ALA A 59 -20.51 -37.86 3.49
N LEU A 60 -20.54 -38.53 4.64
CA LEU A 60 -20.49 -37.89 5.94
C LEU A 60 -19.06 -37.40 6.20
N LEU A 61 -18.90 -36.09 6.37
CA LEU A 61 -17.67 -35.50 6.91
C LEU A 61 -17.72 -35.58 8.44
N PRO A 62 -16.77 -36.26 9.12
CA PRO A 62 -16.76 -36.33 10.58
C PRO A 62 -16.61 -34.93 11.20
N ARG A 63 -17.27 -34.72 12.34
CA ARG A 63 -17.26 -33.46 13.09
C ARG A 63 -15.84 -33.04 13.44
N GLU A 64 -15.05 -34.00 13.91
CA GLU A 64 -13.67 -33.81 14.34
C GLU A 64 -12.79 -33.28 13.20
N ARG A 65 -13.14 -33.62 11.95
CA ARG A 65 -12.40 -33.12 10.78
C ARG A 65 -12.74 -31.68 10.45
N ILE A 66 -13.99 -31.25 10.63
CA ILE A 66 -14.39 -29.85 10.45
C ILE A 66 -13.75 -28.99 11.55
N GLU A 67 -13.83 -29.45 12.80
CA GLU A 67 -13.19 -28.78 13.95
C GLU A 67 -11.68 -28.67 13.76
N ALA A 68 -11.00 -29.74 13.29
CA ALA A 68 -9.57 -29.69 13.00
C ALA A 68 -9.21 -28.70 11.88
N ILE A 69 -10.06 -28.55 10.85
CA ILE A 69 -9.85 -27.54 9.79
C ILE A 69 -10.02 -26.13 10.37
N ALA A 70 -11.05 -25.92 11.19
CA ALA A 70 -11.31 -24.64 11.85
C ALA A 70 -10.17 -24.25 12.79
N ASP A 71 -9.74 -25.17 13.66
CA ASP A 71 -8.61 -24.96 14.57
C ASP A 71 -7.32 -24.65 13.80
N ALA A 72 -7.03 -25.36 12.70
CA ALA A 72 -5.85 -25.10 11.89
C ALA A 72 -5.88 -23.69 11.25
N LEU A 73 -7.04 -23.23 10.78
CA LEU A 73 -7.18 -21.87 10.25
C LEU A 73 -7.12 -20.81 11.35
N ASP A 74 -7.72 -21.07 12.50
CA ASP A 74 -7.69 -20.19 13.67
C ASP A 74 -6.26 -19.98 14.19
N ASP A 75 -5.50 -21.08 14.32
CA ASP A 75 -4.09 -21.06 14.73
C ASP A 75 -3.23 -20.20 13.79
N GLN A 76 -3.57 -20.18 12.50
CA GLN A 76 -2.90 -19.38 11.49
C GLN A 76 -3.46 -17.94 11.37
N GLY A 77 -4.51 -17.59 12.10
CA GLY A 77 -5.11 -16.25 12.12
C GLY A 77 -6.04 -15.96 10.95
N PHE A 78 -6.65 -16.99 10.36
CA PHE A 78 -7.59 -16.85 9.24
C PHE A 78 -9.07 -16.80 9.66
N LEU A 79 -9.38 -17.03 10.95
CA LEU A 79 -10.74 -16.95 11.48
C LEU A 79 -10.90 -15.75 12.40
N ASP A 80 -12.07 -15.10 12.38
CA ASP A 80 -12.43 -14.07 13.35
C ASP A 80 -12.74 -14.72 14.70
N SER A 81 -11.75 -14.75 15.58
CA SER A 81 -11.78 -15.46 16.85
C SER A 81 -11.15 -14.63 17.97
N ALA A 82 -11.28 -15.11 19.22
CA ALA A 82 -10.54 -14.55 20.34
C ALA A 82 -9.01 -14.61 20.12
N ARG A 83 -8.50 -15.71 19.54
CA ARG A 83 -7.06 -15.85 19.21
C ARG A 83 -6.64 -14.81 18.17
N PHE A 84 -7.43 -14.58 17.13
CA PHE A 84 -7.14 -13.55 16.16
C PHE A 84 -7.22 -12.14 16.76
N ALA A 85 -8.20 -11.86 17.62
CA ALA A 85 -8.31 -10.58 18.31
C ALA A 85 -7.09 -10.28 19.19
N GLU A 86 -6.58 -11.28 19.92
CA GLU A 86 -5.34 -11.16 20.71
C GLU A 86 -4.11 -10.92 19.83
N ARG A 87 -3.98 -11.68 18.73
CA ARG A 87 -2.93 -11.50 17.72
C ARG A 87 -2.94 -10.10 17.14
N ARG A 88 -4.11 -9.62 16.70
CA ARG A 88 -4.31 -8.27 16.17
C ARG A 88 -3.88 -7.21 17.17
N ALA A 89 -4.38 -7.31 18.41
CA ALA A 89 -4.04 -6.37 19.47
C ALA A 89 -2.53 -6.35 19.79
N ALA A 90 -1.87 -7.51 19.73
CA ALA A 90 -0.43 -7.60 19.91
C ALA A 90 0.33 -6.88 18.78
N VAL A 91 0.02 -7.20 17.53
CA VAL A 91 0.65 -6.57 16.34
C VAL A 91 0.42 -5.06 16.32
N ASP A 92 -0.80 -4.61 16.61
CA ASP A 92 -1.14 -3.19 16.66
C ASP A 92 -0.34 -2.45 17.75
N ARG A 93 -0.29 -3.02 18.97
CA ARG A 93 0.47 -2.46 20.08
C ARG A 93 1.96 -2.38 19.74
N ASP A 94 2.52 -3.42 19.15
CA ASP A 94 3.94 -3.49 18.82
C ASP A 94 4.30 -2.43 17.76
N PHE A 95 3.45 -2.24 16.74
CA PHE A 95 3.64 -1.17 15.76
C PHE A 95 3.50 0.22 16.38
N LEU A 96 2.45 0.48 17.18
CA LEU A 96 2.25 1.77 17.83
C LEU A 96 3.41 2.12 18.77
N GLY A 97 3.96 1.13 19.47
CA GLY A 97 5.12 1.29 20.35
C GLY A 97 6.47 1.44 19.63
N ALA A 98 6.58 1.06 18.35
CA ALA A 98 7.82 1.17 17.59
C ALA A 98 8.24 2.63 17.31
N PRO A 99 9.54 2.98 17.35
CA PRO A 99 9.99 4.35 17.09
C PRO A 99 9.91 4.75 15.60
N THR A 100 9.96 3.76 14.70
CA THR A 100 9.96 3.89 13.24
C THR A 100 8.91 2.96 12.63
N ARG A 101 8.61 3.17 11.36
CA ARG A 101 7.83 2.28 10.52
C ARG A 101 8.81 1.43 9.71
N ALA A 102 8.81 0.12 9.97
CA ALA A 102 9.67 -0.83 9.26
C ALA A 102 9.45 -0.79 7.75
N ALA A 103 10.48 -1.17 6.99
CA ALA A 103 10.44 -1.38 5.55
C ALA A 103 9.69 -2.69 5.20
N SER A 104 8.37 -2.71 5.40
CA SER A 104 7.56 -3.93 5.33
C SER A 104 7.51 -4.60 3.96
N HIS A 105 7.90 -3.90 2.89
CA HIS A 105 7.94 -4.45 1.52
C HIS A 105 9.36 -4.74 1.02
N ALA A 106 10.39 -4.50 1.85
CA ALA A 106 11.77 -4.88 1.54
C ALA A 106 11.92 -6.42 1.48
N GLY A 107 12.63 -6.91 0.47
CA GLY A 107 12.77 -8.34 0.17
C GLY A 107 11.64 -8.92 -0.68
N GLY A 108 10.47 -8.26 -0.72
CA GLY A 108 9.34 -8.64 -1.56
C GLY A 108 9.21 -7.75 -2.80
N ALA A 109 8.81 -6.49 -2.61
CA ALA A 109 8.58 -5.55 -3.71
C ALA A 109 9.88 -4.93 -4.27
N TYR A 110 10.92 -4.86 -3.43
CA TYR A 110 12.25 -4.37 -3.80
C TYR A 110 13.33 -5.05 -2.94
N PRO A 111 14.61 -5.09 -3.36
CA PRO A 111 15.66 -5.75 -2.59
C PRO A 111 15.88 -5.15 -1.21
N ALA A 112 16.05 -6.00 -0.19
CA ALA A 112 16.39 -5.58 1.18
C ALA A 112 17.87 -5.23 1.34
N GLU A 113 18.74 -5.69 0.43
CA GLU A 113 20.18 -5.40 0.48
C GLU A 113 20.46 -4.04 -0.22
N PRO A 114 21.18 -3.10 0.43
CA PRO A 114 21.43 -1.77 -0.10
C PRO A 114 22.04 -1.72 -1.51
N GLY A 115 23.05 -2.56 -1.80
CA GLY A 115 23.72 -2.60 -3.11
C GLY A 115 22.81 -3.11 -4.22
N ALA A 116 22.10 -4.21 -3.98
CA ALA A 116 21.11 -4.79 -4.89
C ALA A 116 19.95 -3.83 -5.16
N LEU A 117 19.51 -3.07 -4.14
CA LEU A 117 18.50 -2.04 -4.31
C LEU A 117 18.98 -0.94 -5.25
N ARG A 118 20.21 -0.42 -5.05
CA ARG A 118 20.79 0.59 -5.94
C ARG A 118 20.89 0.08 -7.37
N GLN A 119 21.41 -1.12 -7.58
CA GLN A 119 21.52 -1.73 -8.91
C GLN A 119 20.16 -1.88 -9.59
N THR A 120 19.14 -2.30 -8.83
CA THR A 120 17.77 -2.43 -9.34
C THR A 120 17.20 -1.08 -9.76
N PHE A 121 17.40 -0.05 -8.94
CA PHE A 121 16.86 1.29 -9.21
C PHE A 121 17.63 1.98 -10.34
N ASP A 122 18.95 1.81 -10.44
CA ASP A 122 19.77 2.27 -11.58
C ASP A 122 19.26 1.67 -12.90
N ALA A 123 18.87 0.39 -12.89
CA ALA A 123 18.35 -0.29 -14.07
C ALA A 123 17.02 0.29 -14.56
N PHE A 124 16.22 0.93 -13.70
CA PHE A 124 14.96 1.58 -14.11
C PHE A 124 15.18 2.80 -15.01
N PHE A 125 16.34 3.45 -14.93
CA PHE A 125 16.64 4.62 -15.77
C PHE A 125 17.08 4.24 -17.20
N SER A 126 17.59 3.03 -17.41
CA SER A 126 18.24 2.64 -18.67
C SER A 126 17.55 1.56 -19.55
N PRO A 127 16.25 1.23 -19.41
CA PRO A 127 15.59 0.34 -20.38
C PRO A 127 15.41 1.07 -21.73
N PRO A 128 15.10 0.35 -22.82
CA PRO A 128 14.67 0.98 -24.07
C PRO A 128 13.50 1.94 -23.82
N GLY A 129 13.66 3.22 -24.19
CA GLY A 129 12.66 4.28 -23.91
C GLY A 129 12.66 4.80 -22.47
N GLY A 130 13.64 4.41 -21.65
CA GLY A 130 13.86 4.97 -20.32
C GLY A 130 14.40 6.40 -20.36
N PRO A 131 14.37 7.12 -19.22
CA PRO A 131 14.79 8.51 -19.15
C PRO A 131 16.31 8.71 -19.33
N GLY A 132 17.12 7.66 -19.19
CA GLY A 132 18.57 7.77 -19.09
C GLY A 132 19.05 8.17 -17.68
N PRO A 133 20.35 8.12 -17.41
CA PRO A 133 20.91 8.41 -16.09
C PRO A 133 20.68 9.88 -15.68
N VAL A 134 20.63 10.11 -14.37
CA VAL A 134 20.66 11.46 -13.79
C VAL A 134 22.08 12.02 -13.95
N ASP A 135 22.31 12.82 -15.00
CA ASP A 135 23.63 13.36 -15.35
C ASP A 135 23.71 14.90 -15.20
N GLY A 136 22.62 15.55 -14.81
CA GLY A 136 22.55 17.01 -14.64
C GLY A 136 22.73 17.78 -15.94
N ALA A 137 22.73 17.11 -17.10
CA ALA A 137 22.86 17.74 -18.41
C ALA A 137 21.53 18.36 -18.87
N GLY A 138 20.41 17.94 -18.27
CA GLY A 138 19.11 18.59 -18.39
C GLY A 138 19.03 19.81 -17.47
N ALA A 139 19.35 21.00 -17.96
CA ALA A 139 18.93 22.21 -17.29
C ALA A 139 17.40 22.29 -17.35
N ALA A 140 16.72 21.79 -16.31
CA ALA A 140 15.28 21.96 -16.19
C ALA A 140 14.97 23.46 -16.24
N SER A 141 14.25 23.91 -17.28
CA SER A 141 13.89 25.32 -17.45
C SER A 141 12.96 25.83 -16.35
N SER A 142 12.34 24.92 -15.60
CA SER A 142 11.41 25.18 -14.51
C SER A 142 11.73 24.31 -13.29
N ARG A 143 11.64 24.91 -12.12
CA ARG A 143 11.79 24.23 -10.83
C ARG A 143 10.63 23.24 -10.60
N VAL A 144 10.95 21.96 -10.37
CA VAL A 144 9.95 20.93 -10.07
C VAL A 144 9.46 21.10 -8.63
N ARG A 145 8.15 21.35 -8.48
CA ARG A 145 7.48 21.56 -7.18
C ARG A 145 6.50 20.45 -6.81
N ALA A 146 6.10 19.64 -7.79
CA ALA A 146 5.23 18.49 -7.58
C ALA A 146 5.55 17.41 -8.62
N VAL A 147 5.33 16.16 -8.25
CA VAL A 147 5.43 14.99 -9.14
C VAL A 147 4.32 14.01 -8.82
N ILE A 148 3.83 13.34 -9.87
CA ILE A 148 2.99 12.15 -9.75
C ILE A 148 3.86 10.99 -10.19
N ALA A 149 4.00 9.99 -9.31
CA ALA A 149 4.71 8.76 -9.59
C ALA A 149 3.80 7.58 -9.25
N PRO A 150 3.92 6.44 -9.94
CA PRO A 150 3.10 5.28 -9.64
C PRO A 150 3.34 4.79 -8.20
N HIS A 151 2.44 3.95 -7.69
CA HIS A 151 2.67 3.12 -6.51
C HIS A 151 2.55 1.62 -6.80
N ILE A 152 2.40 1.21 -8.06
CA ILE A 152 2.48 -0.19 -8.47
C ILE A 152 3.85 -0.80 -8.14
N ASP A 153 3.89 -2.11 -7.90
CA ASP A 153 5.14 -2.85 -7.68
C ASP A 153 6.24 -2.50 -8.69
N PHE A 154 7.47 -2.32 -8.19
CA PHE A 154 8.61 -1.89 -8.99
C PHE A 154 8.93 -2.82 -10.18
N HIS A 155 8.69 -4.12 -10.07
CA HIS A 155 8.89 -5.06 -11.17
C HIS A 155 7.97 -4.79 -12.38
N ARG A 156 6.85 -4.06 -12.18
CA ARG A 156 5.92 -3.63 -13.23
C ARG A 156 6.16 -2.18 -13.64
N GLY A 157 6.36 -1.31 -12.65
CA GLY A 157 6.34 0.15 -12.86
C GLY A 157 7.70 0.83 -12.88
N GLY A 158 8.81 0.13 -12.60
CA GLY A 158 10.13 0.71 -12.37
C GLY A 158 10.54 1.85 -13.32
N PRO A 159 10.49 1.66 -14.64
CA PRO A 159 10.83 2.72 -15.60
C PRO A 159 9.98 3.98 -15.49
N ALA A 160 8.68 3.86 -15.15
CA ALA A 160 7.79 5.00 -14.96
C ALA A 160 8.15 5.81 -13.70
N TYR A 161 8.58 5.14 -12.62
CA TYR A 161 9.17 5.83 -11.47
C TYR A 161 10.42 6.61 -11.88
N ALA A 162 11.32 6.00 -12.65
CA ALA A 162 12.56 6.63 -13.06
C ALA A 162 12.33 7.91 -13.87
N TRP A 163 11.33 7.93 -14.77
CA TRP A 163 10.94 9.15 -15.48
C TRP A 163 10.55 10.27 -14.52
N ALA A 164 9.63 10.00 -13.61
CA ALA A 164 9.13 10.97 -12.64
C ALA A 164 10.26 11.47 -11.70
N TYR A 165 11.08 10.55 -11.20
CA TYR A 165 12.12 10.86 -10.23
C TYR A 165 13.41 11.42 -10.85
N ARG A 166 13.64 11.27 -12.15
CA ARG A 166 14.70 12.03 -12.85
C ARG A 166 14.41 13.52 -12.79
N ASP A 167 13.18 13.93 -13.13
CA ASP A 167 12.78 15.34 -13.09
C ASP A 167 12.91 15.91 -11.67
N VAL A 168 12.57 15.11 -10.66
CA VAL A 168 12.79 15.49 -9.24
C VAL A 168 14.28 15.63 -8.93
N ALA A 169 15.12 14.70 -9.38
CA ALA A 169 16.55 14.72 -9.12
C ALA A 169 17.26 15.92 -9.79
N GLU A 170 16.86 16.28 -11.00
CA GLU A 170 17.48 17.34 -11.82
C GLU A 170 16.85 18.72 -11.56
N GLY A 171 15.56 18.77 -11.21
CA GLY A 171 14.77 20.01 -11.15
C GLY A 171 14.29 20.44 -9.77
N SER A 172 14.46 19.63 -8.71
CA SER A 172 14.00 19.96 -7.35
C SER A 172 15.14 20.24 -6.37
N ASP A 173 15.08 21.42 -5.75
CA ASP A 173 15.90 21.86 -4.62
C ASP A 173 15.18 21.69 -3.27
N ALA A 174 14.09 20.90 -3.23
CA ALA A 174 13.30 20.69 -2.03
C ALA A 174 14.12 19.98 -0.93
N ASP A 175 13.92 20.46 0.30
CA ASP A 175 14.42 19.83 1.54
C ASP A 175 13.30 19.15 2.32
N LEU A 176 12.04 19.28 1.87
CA LEU A 176 10.87 18.63 2.45
C LEU A 176 9.96 18.10 1.35
N PHE A 177 9.58 16.82 1.43
CA PHE A 177 8.65 16.19 0.49
C PHE A 177 7.35 15.79 1.20
N VAL A 178 6.22 16.39 0.82
CA VAL A 178 4.91 15.91 1.28
C VAL A 178 4.49 14.78 0.37
N VAL A 179 4.40 13.57 0.92
CA VAL A 179 4.16 12.34 0.16
C VAL A 179 2.75 11.86 0.42
N PHE A 180 1.89 12.02 -0.59
CA PHE A 180 0.55 11.46 -0.60
C PHE A 180 0.57 10.03 -1.11
N GLY A 181 0.01 9.11 -0.34
CA GLY A 181 -0.23 7.73 -0.76
C GLY A 181 -1.68 7.34 -0.58
N THR A 182 -2.19 6.47 -1.44
CA THR A 182 -3.54 5.93 -1.30
C THR A 182 -3.58 4.93 -0.15
N CYS A 183 -4.56 5.02 0.74
CA CYS A 183 -4.84 3.98 1.73
C CYS A 183 -5.85 2.99 1.16
N HIS A 184 -5.37 1.80 0.81
CA HIS A 184 -6.18 0.74 0.21
C HIS A 184 -7.16 0.11 1.20
N ALA A 185 -6.86 0.18 2.51
CA ALA A 185 -7.71 -0.37 3.57
C ALA A 185 -8.91 0.52 3.92
N GLY A 186 -8.94 1.77 3.45
CA GLY A 186 -9.93 2.76 3.88
C GLY A 186 -9.52 3.50 5.16
N LEU A 187 -10.07 4.70 5.37
CA LEU A 187 -9.86 5.50 6.58
C LEU A 187 -11.18 6.14 7.05
N PRO A 188 -11.42 6.32 8.36
CA PRO A 188 -12.56 7.06 8.88
C PRO A 188 -12.48 8.58 8.59
N HIS A 189 -11.27 9.10 8.53
CA HIS A 189 -10.94 10.47 8.14
C HIS A 189 -10.25 10.46 6.78
N PRO A 190 -10.46 11.47 5.92
CA PRO A 190 -9.92 11.45 4.55
C PRO A 190 -8.39 11.43 4.50
N PHE A 191 -7.71 11.83 5.58
CA PHE A 191 -6.25 11.78 5.67
C PHE A 191 -5.77 11.18 6.99
N ALA A 192 -4.67 10.43 6.91
CA ALA A 192 -3.93 9.95 8.07
C ALA A 192 -2.43 10.27 7.91
N MET A 193 -1.77 10.59 9.01
CA MET A 193 -0.35 10.88 9.08
C MET A 193 0.30 10.04 10.18
N THR A 194 1.63 9.94 10.13
CA THR A 194 2.43 9.31 11.18
C THR A 194 3.61 10.20 11.55
N ARG A 195 4.09 10.03 12.79
CA ARG A 195 5.33 10.64 13.28
C ARG A 195 6.55 9.75 13.06
N LYS A 196 6.34 8.51 12.63
CA LYS A 196 7.36 7.49 12.53
C LYS A 196 8.17 7.68 11.25
N ASP A 197 9.49 7.67 11.37
CA ASP A 197 10.38 7.64 10.21
C ASP A 197 10.14 6.35 9.43
N TYR A 198 10.23 6.42 8.10
CA TYR A 198 10.07 5.24 7.24
C TYR A 198 11.42 4.58 7.04
N ASP A 199 11.62 3.38 7.60
CA ASP A 199 12.84 2.64 7.38
C ASP A 199 12.95 2.22 5.91
N THR A 200 14.18 2.25 5.38
CA THR A 200 14.50 1.76 4.04
C THR A 200 15.87 1.07 4.06
N PRO A 201 16.21 0.22 3.07
CA PRO A 201 17.55 -0.35 2.96
C PRO A 201 18.68 0.69 2.85
N LEU A 202 18.37 1.94 2.44
CA LEU A 202 19.35 3.03 2.31
C LEU A 202 19.35 3.98 3.53
N GLY A 203 18.89 3.47 4.68
CA GLY A 203 18.64 4.23 5.90
C GLY A 203 17.26 4.88 5.92
N PRO A 204 16.79 5.33 7.09
CA PRO A 204 15.43 5.85 7.23
C PRO A 204 15.19 7.11 6.38
N ALA A 205 13.96 7.26 5.89
CA ALA A 205 13.39 8.51 5.42
C ALA A 205 12.83 9.26 6.64
N PRO A 206 13.52 10.31 7.12
CA PRO A 206 13.13 11.03 8.32
C PRO A 206 11.83 11.80 8.08
N VAL A 207 10.92 11.74 9.05
CA VAL A 207 9.69 12.52 9.05
C VAL A 207 9.94 13.87 9.68
N ALA A 208 9.53 14.96 9.01
CA ALA A 208 9.56 16.31 9.57
C ALA A 208 8.46 16.46 10.63
N ARG A 209 8.75 16.02 11.86
CA ARG A 209 7.76 15.94 12.95
C ARG A 209 7.17 17.31 13.30
N ASP A 210 7.97 18.36 13.28
CA ASP A 210 7.53 19.74 13.50
C ASP A 210 6.48 20.17 12.47
N PHE A 211 6.71 19.86 11.18
CA PHE A 211 5.75 20.13 10.10
C PHE A 211 4.48 19.29 10.26
N VAL A 212 4.61 17.99 10.57
CA VAL A 212 3.48 17.07 10.80
C VAL A 212 2.59 17.57 11.94
N GLU A 213 3.16 17.97 13.08
CA GLU A 213 2.40 18.50 14.21
C GLU A 213 1.72 19.83 13.87
N ALA A 214 2.44 20.71 13.16
CA ALA A 214 1.90 22.00 12.73
C ALA A 214 0.72 21.82 11.75
N LEU A 215 0.80 20.86 10.84
CA LEU A 215 -0.29 20.50 9.94
C LEU A 215 -1.47 19.88 10.69
N ALA A 216 -1.21 18.93 11.59
CA ALA A 216 -2.25 18.28 12.40
C ALA A 216 -3.04 19.30 13.23
N GLY A 217 -2.36 20.30 13.82
CA GLY A 217 -3.01 21.38 14.57
C GLY A 217 -3.94 22.27 13.73
N ARG A 218 -3.77 22.32 12.40
CA ARG A 218 -4.59 23.13 11.47
C ARG A 218 -5.65 22.30 10.74
N ALA A 219 -5.40 21.02 10.52
CA ALA A 219 -6.20 20.12 9.69
C ALA A 219 -7.68 20.02 10.11
N GLY A 220 -7.97 20.15 11.41
CA GLY A 220 -9.34 20.03 11.93
C GLY A 220 -9.94 18.63 11.79
N GLN A 221 -9.10 17.61 11.80
CA GLN A 221 -9.45 16.19 11.89
C GLN A 221 -8.44 15.48 12.80
N ASP A 222 -8.74 14.26 13.22
CA ASP A 222 -7.74 13.41 13.87
C ASP A 222 -6.82 12.80 12.82
N CYS A 223 -5.65 13.40 12.64
CA CYS A 223 -4.65 12.93 11.69
C CYS A 223 -3.88 11.68 12.16
N PHE A 224 -3.96 11.29 13.44
CA PHE A 224 -3.17 10.19 14.00
C PHE A 224 -4.02 8.99 14.43
N GLY A 225 -5.35 9.13 14.46
CA GLY A 225 -6.29 8.07 14.83
C GLY A 225 -6.26 6.83 13.93
N SER A 226 -5.64 6.92 12.75
CA SER A 226 -5.44 5.79 11.83
C SER A 226 -3.97 5.54 11.51
N GLU A 227 -3.05 5.83 12.45
CA GLU A 227 -1.62 5.60 12.27
C GLU A 227 -1.30 4.13 11.90
N LEU A 228 -2.07 3.16 12.39
CA LEU A 228 -1.97 1.74 12.03
C LEU A 228 -2.08 1.48 10.53
N ALA A 229 -2.80 2.32 9.78
CA ALA A 229 -2.94 2.18 8.33
C ALA A 229 -1.59 2.32 7.61
N HIS A 230 -0.61 3.00 8.19
CA HIS A 230 0.73 3.12 7.61
C HIS A 230 1.53 1.80 7.67
N ARG A 231 1.18 0.83 8.54
CA ARG A 231 1.99 -0.36 8.82
C ARG A 231 2.21 -1.24 7.58
N ALA A 232 1.12 -1.59 6.90
CA ALA A 232 1.12 -2.50 5.76
C ALA A 232 0.90 -1.75 4.42
N GLU A 233 0.65 -0.46 4.44
CA GLU A 233 0.41 0.33 3.23
C GLU A 233 1.72 0.64 2.49
N HIS A 234 1.78 0.30 1.21
CA HIS A 234 2.97 0.38 0.36
C HIS A 234 3.09 1.72 -0.35
N SER A 235 1.98 2.43 -0.57
CA SER A 235 1.94 3.57 -1.50
C SER A 235 2.94 4.68 -1.15
N ILE A 236 3.12 4.99 0.14
CA ILE A 236 4.14 5.94 0.63
C ILE A 236 5.53 5.31 0.70
N GLU A 237 5.64 4.03 1.08
CA GLU A 237 6.93 3.35 1.22
C GLU A 237 7.72 3.34 -0.08
N PHE A 238 7.05 3.11 -1.21
CA PHE A 238 7.69 3.10 -2.52
C PHE A 238 8.26 4.47 -2.89
N GLN A 239 7.54 5.56 -2.55
CA GLN A 239 8.07 6.91 -2.75
C GLN A 239 9.23 7.22 -1.80
N ALA A 240 9.13 6.78 -0.54
CA ALA A 240 10.16 6.99 0.47
C ALA A 240 11.48 6.30 0.09
N VAL A 241 11.43 5.04 -0.38
CA VAL A 241 12.64 4.32 -0.83
C VAL A 241 13.25 4.96 -2.08
N PHE A 242 12.45 5.48 -3.01
CA PHE A 242 12.96 6.19 -4.18
C PHE A 242 13.62 7.53 -3.82
N LEU A 243 13.02 8.30 -2.90
CA LEU A 243 13.62 9.52 -2.36
C LEU A 243 14.94 9.21 -1.64
N ARG A 244 15.02 8.11 -0.88
CA ARG A 244 16.27 7.65 -0.27
C ARG A 244 17.29 7.21 -1.31
N TYR A 245 16.90 6.52 -2.37
CA TYR A 245 17.79 6.19 -3.47
C TYR A 245 18.42 7.44 -4.09
N LEU A 246 17.63 8.49 -4.31
CA LEU A 246 18.11 9.76 -4.87
C LEU A 246 19.04 10.53 -3.93
N TYR A 247 18.68 10.65 -2.64
CA TYR A 247 19.28 11.65 -1.75
C TYR A 247 20.14 11.09 -0.62
N ALA A 248 20.07 9.80 -0.28
CA ALA A 248 20.85 9.22 0.82
C ALA A 248 22.36 9.43 0.62
N GLY A 249 22.99 10.14 1.57
CA GLY A 249 24.41 10.49 1.52
C GLY A 249 24.76 11.61 0.53
N ARG A 250 23.76 12.25 -0.09
CA ARG A 250 23.93 13.35 -1.06
C ARG A 250 23.29 14.66 -0.59
N ARG A 251 22.09 14.58 -0.01
CA ARG A 251 21.33 15.73 0.51
C ARG A 251 20.42 15.28 1.65
N ASP A 252 20.35 16.07 2.70
CA ASP A 252 19.37 15.84 3.77
C ASP A 252 18.00 16.32 3.30
N VAL A 253 17.04 15.40 3.32
CA VAL A 253 15.65 15.62 2.96
C VAL A 253 14.77 14.90 3.96
N GLU A 254 13.65 15.52 4.30
CA GLU A 254 12.62 14.93 5.16
C GLU A 254 11.34 14.70 4.38
N ILE A 255 10.47 13.83 4.90
CA ILE A 255 9.15 13.56 4.34
C ILE A 255 8.01 13.94 5.30
N VAL A 256 6.83 14.16 4.74
CA VAL A 256 5.55 14.27 5.46
C VAL A 256 4.63 13.21 4.85
N PRO A 257 4.50 12.02 5.47
CA PRO A 257 3.69 10.94 4.94
C PRO A 257 2.21 11.22 5.21
N VAL A 258 1.41 11.30 4.15
CA VAL A 258 -0.02 11.56 4.20
C VAL A 258 -0.76 10.47 3.43
N LEU A 259 -1.40 9.55 4.14
CA LEU A 259 -2.33 8.61 3.53
C LEU A 259 -3.64 9.32 3.19
N THR A 260 -4.22 8.98 2.06
CA THR A 260 -5.48 9.54 1.56
C THR A 260 -6.51 8.43 1.36
N SER A 261 -7.76 8.68 1.74
CA SER A 261 -8.89 7.77 1.49
C SER A 261 -10.17 8.56 1.29
N PHE A 262 -10.32 9.16 0.11
CA PHE A 262 -11.52 9.95 -0.23
C PHE A 262 -11.92 9.83 -1.69
N ALA A 263 -10.96 9.67 -2.61
CA ALA A 263 -11.23 9.75 -4.05
C ALA A 263 -12.15 8.61 -4.53
N HIS A 264 -11.85 7.36 -4.15
CA HIS A 264 -12.67 6.21 -4.53
C HIS A 264 -14.10 6.32 -3.98
N GLU A 265 -14.26 6.68 -2.70
CA GLU A 265 -15.59 6.83 -2.09
C GLU A 265 -16.42 7.95 -2.73
N ALA A 266 -15.79 9.07 -3.06
CA ALA A 266 -16.46 10.19 -3.73
C ALA A 266 -16.95 9.77 -5.12
N LEU A 267 -16.07 9.18 -5.92
CA LEU A 267 -16.39 8.70 -7.27
C LEU A 267 -17.49 7.63 -7.25
N ALA A 268 -17.41 6.65 -6.35
CA ALA A 268 -18.42 5.60 -6.20
C ALA A 268 -19.81 6.17 -5.84
N ARG A 269 -19.86 7.36 -5.22
CA ARG A 269 -21.10 8.09 -4.88
C ARG A 269 -21.50 9.15 -5.91
N GLY A 270 -20.78 9.25 -7.04
CA GLY A 270 -21.03 10.27 -8.07
C GLY A 270 -20.79 11.70 -7.58
N ARG A 271 -19.85 11.89 -6.64
CA ARG A 271 -19.49 13.15 -6.01
C ARG A 271 -18.03 13.52 -6.26
N GLY A 272 -17.71 14.80 -6.10
CA GLY A 272 -16.33 15.27 -6.09
C GLY A 272 -15.68 15.05 -4.71
N PRO A 273 -14.37 14.77 -4.61
CA PRO A 273 -13.63 14.80 -3.35
C PRO A 273 -13.88 16.06 -2.50
N GLU A 274 -14.03 17.21 -3.15
CA GLU A 274 -14.29 18.51 -2.56
C GLU A 274 -15.65 18.65 -1.87
N ASP A 275 -16.60 17.74 -2.16
CA ASP A 275 -17.92 17.72 -1.52
C ASP A 275 -17.84 17.31 -0.03
N ASP A 276 -16.76 16.62 0.37
CA ASP A 276 -16.44 16.41 1.77
C ASP A 276 -15.64 17.61 2.29
N PRO A 277 -16.18 18.48 3.16
CA PRO A 277 -15.53 19.71 3.61
C PRO A 277 -14.22 19.46 4.37
N ARG A 278 -13.96 18.23 4.82
CA ARG A 278 -12.69 17.84 5.45
C ARG A 278 -11.54 17.85 4.44
N VAL A 279 -11.81 17.59 3.15
CA VAL A 279 -10.81 17.60 2.07
C VAL A 279 -10.26 19.00 1.78
N PRO A 280 -11.06 20.00 1.37
CA PRO A 280 -10.54 21.35 1.13
C PRO A 280 -9.94 21.95 2.41
N ARG A 281 -10.53 21.69 3.59
CA ARG A 281 -9.96 22.15 4.87
C ARG A 281 -8.55 21.63 5.12
N PHE A 282 -8.29 20.35 4.84
CA PHE A 282 -6.95 19.79 5.00
C PHE A 282 -5.96 20.41 4.01
N LEU A 283 -6.38 20.61 2.75
CA LEU A 283 -5.54 21.23 1.73
C LEU A 283 -5.21 22.70 2.05
N GLU A 284 -6.18 23.46 2.58
CA GLU A 284 -5.96 24.82 3.10
C GLU A 284 -5.00 24.82 4.29
N ALA A 285 -5.16 23.86 5.21
CA ALA A 285 -4.25 23.69 6.35
C ALA A 285 -2.83 23.34 5.90
N LEU A 286 -2.68 22.51 4.86
CA LEU A 286 -1.40 22.19 4.25
C LEU A 286 -0.76 23.42 3.63
N ASP A 287 -1.49 24.18 2.81
CA ASP A 287 -0.99 25.41 2.18
C ASP A 287 -0.51 26.42 3.24
N ALA A 288 -1.32 26.66 4.27
CA ALA A 288 -0.96 27.53 5.39
C ALA A 288 0.28 27.02 6.15
N THR A 289 0.45 25.69 6.28
CA THR A 289 1.62 25.10 6.94
C THR A 289 2.88 25.22 6.06
N ILE A 290 2.76 24.99 4.75
CA ILE A 290 3.84 25.21 3.78
C ILE A 290 4.31 26.67 3.84
N ALA A 291 3.38 27.63 3.76
CA ALA A 291 3.69 29.06 3.81
C ALA A 291 4.38 29.47 5.11
N ALA A 292 3.95 28.92 6.25
CA ALA A 292 4.53 29.22 7.56
C ALA A 292 5.89 28.54 7.82
N SER A 293 6.21 27.45 7.12
CA SER A 293 7.39 26.62 7.41
C SER A 293 8.72 27.26 6.98
N GLY A 294 8.70 28.13 5.95
CA GLY A 294 9.92 28.62 5.29
C GLY A 294 10.75 27.54 4.57
N ARG A 295 10.26 26.30 4.51
CA ARG A 295 10.93 25.14 3.88
C ARG A 295 10.74 25.15 2.38
N ARG A 296 11.67 24.51 1.66
CA ARG A 296 11.49 24.27 0.22
C ARG A 296 10.73 22.96 0.06
N VAL A 297 9.42 23.08 -0.05
CA VAL A 297 8.51 21.92 -0.13
C VAL A 297 8.31 21.45 -1.56
N ALA A 298 8.36 20.15 -1.81
CA ALA A 298 7.81 19.51 -3.02
C ALA A 298 6.70 18.52 -2.65
N LEU A 299 5.73 18.34 -3.54
CA LEU A 299 4.63 17.39 -3.36
C LEU A 299 4.89 16.13 -4.19
N VAL A 300 4.68 14.96 -3.61
CA VAL A 300 4.74 13.66 -4.30
C VAL A 300 3.38 13.01 -4.16
N ALA A 301 2.73 12.69 -5.27
CA ALA A 301 1.56 11.83 -5.27
C ALA A 301 1.96 10.45 -5.77
N GLY A 302 2.00 9.47 -4.87
CA GLY A 302 2.09 8.05 -5.20
C GLY A 302 0.72 7.59 -5.66
N ALA A 303 0.46 7.57 -6.97
CA ALA A 303 -0.83 7.26 -7.57
C ALA A 303 -0.66 6.51 -8.90
N ASP A 304 -1.37 5.38 -9.03
CA ASP A 304 -1.54 4.71 -10.31
C ASP A 304 -2.67 5.37 -11.13
N LEU A 305 -2.63 5.19 -12.45
CA LEU A 305 -3.65 5.72 -13.36
C LEU A 305 -4.83 4.73 -13.48
N ALA A 306 -5.21 4.37 -14.70
CA ALA A 306 -6.37 3.52 -14.93
C ALA A 306 -6.10 2.06 -14.55
N HIS A 307 -7.03 1.48 -13.79
CA HIS A 307 -7.11 0.05 -13.50
C HIS A 307 -8.17 -0.57 -14.41
N VAL A 308 -7.75 -1.28 -15.44
CA VAL A 308 -8.63 -1.76 -16.52
C VAL A 308 -8.70 -3.29 -16.60
N GLY A 309 -9.90 -3.80 -16.83
CA GLY A 309 -10.21 -5.22 -17.06
C GLY A 309 -10.94 -5.91 -15.90
N PRO A 310 -11.34 -7.19 -16.08
CA PRO A 310 -12.26 -7.89 -15.19
C PRO A 310 -11.79 -8.00 -13.74
N ARG A 311 -10.47 -8.03 -13.52
CA ARG A 311 -9.88 -8.04 -12.17
C ARG A 311 -10.20 -6.76 -11.38
N PHE A 312 -10.49 -5.66 -12.08
CA PHE A 312 -10.76 -4.35 -11.49
C PHE A 312 -12.24 -3.94 -11.60
N GLY A 313 -13.12 -4.86 -12.02
CA GLY A 313 -14.57 -4.66 -12.08
C GLY A 313 -15.12 -4.30 -13.46
N ASP A 314 -14.29 -4.22 -14.51
CA ASP A 314 -14.78 -4.04 -15.87
C ASP A 314 -15.46 -5.31 -16.39
N PRO A 315 -16.53 -5.20 -17.21
CA PRO A 315 -17.26 -6.37 -17.68
C PRO A 315 -16.45 -7.25 -18.65
N GLU A 316 -15.53 -6.64 -19.41
CA GLU A 316 -14.79 -7.28 -20.49
C GLU A 316 -13.27 -7.10 -20.32
N PRO A 317 -12.46 -8.06 -20.80
CA PRO A 317 -11.02 -7.88 -20.96
C PRO A 317 -10.69 -6.67 -21.84
N VAL A 318 -9.53 -6.04 -21.59
CA VAL A 318 -8.99 -4.99 -22.47
C VAL A 318 -8.78 -5.57 -23.87
N SER A 319 -9.44 -5.01 -24.88
CA SER A 319 -9.33 -5.47 -26.26
C SER A 319 -8.03 -5.00 -26.92
N ALA A 320 -7.68 -5.59 -28.07
CA ALA A 320 -6.53 -5.12 -28.86
C ALA A 320 -6.71 -3.66 -29.31
N ASP A 321 -7.93 -3.28 -29.69
CA ASP A 321 -8.26 -1.91 -30.10
C ASP A 321 -8.13 -0.93 -28.92
N ASP A 322 -8.48 -1.35 -27.70
CA ASP A 322 -8.28 -0.54 -26.49
C ASP A 322 -6.78 -0.33 -26.21
N LEU A 323 -5.95 -1.37 -26.41
CA LEU A 323 -4.50 -1.27 -26.23
C LEU A 323 -3.87 -0.30 -27.24
N GLU A 324 -4.30 -0.30 -28.50
CA GLU A 324 -3.83 0.68 -29.50
C GLU A 324 -4.25 2.12 -29.18
N ARG A 325 -5.38 2.31 -28.48
CA ARG A 325 -5.86 3.63 -28.09
C ARG A 325 -5.20 4.18 -26.82
N ILE A 326 -4.71 3.29 -25.96
CA ILE A 326 -4.07 3.61 -24.67
C ILE A 326 -2.53 3.72 -24.83
N GLY A 327 -1.96 3.06 -25.86
CA GLY A 327 -0.55 3.18 -26.28
C GLY A 327 -0.33 4.07 -27.50
#